data_AF-A0AAD9PXK9-F1
#
_entry.id   AF-A0AAD9PXK9-F1
#
_cell.length_a   1.000
_cell.length_b   1.000
_cell.length_c   1.000
_cell.angle_alpha   90.00
_cell.angle_beta   90.00
_cell.angle_gamma   90.00
#
_symmetry.space_group_name_H-M   'P 1'
#
loop_
_entity.id
_entity.type
_entity.pdbx_description
1 polymer ?
#
loop_
_entity_poly.entity_id
_entity_poly.type
_entity_poly.pdbx_seq_one_letter_code
_entity_poly.pdbx_strand_id
1 'polypeptide(L)'
;MQKKSYADNKRYVKTSENQIEDSVLVCIKAFNKASPPYETKPLQVKYRKGTRVVAERPEGSTITRSIAHFKKVPFSSLVKPNNSAHRMANRTCQ
;
A
#
# COMPACT_ATOMS: atom_id res chain seq x y z
N MET A 1 -8.86 20.73 24.68
CA MET A 1 -8.53 20.11 23.37
C MET A 1 -9.69 19.99 22.36
N GLN A 2 -10.91 20.48 22.66
CA GLN A 2 -12.11 20.29 21.83
C GLN A 2 -12.10 20.97 20.44
N LYS A 3 -11.38 22.09 20.25
CA LYS A 3 -11.34 22.81 18.95
C LYS A 3 -10.62 22.04 17.84
N LYS A 4 -9.56 21.31 18.19
CA LYS A 4 -8.72 20.60 17.21
C LYS A 4 -9.48 19.41 16.61
N SER A 5 -10.06 18.55 17.44
CA SER A 5 -10.84 17.40 16.97
C SER A 5 -12.05 17.83 16.14
N TYR A 6 -12.73 18.92 16.54
CA TYR A 6 -13.83 19.47 15.75
C TYR A 6 -13.37 19.96 14.36
N ALA A 7 -12.26 20.69 14.29
CA ALA A 7 -11.69 21.15 13.02
C ALA A 7 -11.22 19.98 12.13
N ASP A 8 -10.54 18.99 12.73
CA ASP A 8 -10.02 17.81 12.02
C ASP A 8 -11.18 16.98 11.44
N ASN A 9 -12.25 16.77 12.22
CA ASN A 9 -13.42 16.01 11.81
C ASN A 9 -14.21 16.73 10.70
N LYS A 10 -14.44 18.05 10.84
CA LYS A 10 -15.10 18.87 9.81
C LYS A 10 -14.32 18.91 8.49
N ARG A 11 -13.00 18.78 8.54
CA ARG A 11 -12.11 18.76 7.36
C ARG A 11 -11.81 17.35 6.85
N TYR A 12 -12.43 16.30 7.40
CA TYR A 12 -12.21 14.91 7.02
C TYR A 12 -10.74 14.49 7.02
N VAL A 13 -9.95 15.01 7.97
CA VAL A 13 -8.52 14.71 8.06
C VAL A 13 -8.35 13.25 8.49
N LYS A 14 -7.88 12.40 7.59
CA LYS A 14 -7.52 11.02 7.89
C LYS A 14 -6.10 10.95 8.41
N THR A 15 -5.90 10.29 9.55
CA THR A 15 -4.56 9.97 10.07
C THR A 15 -3.96 8.85 9.24
N SER A 16 -2.74 9.04 8.76
CA SER A 16 -2.01 8.01 8.00
C SER A 16 -1.25 7.08 8.94
N GLU A 17 -1.73 5.84 9.05
CA GLU A 17 -1.13 4.72 9.78
C GLU A 17 -0.09 3.97 8.93
N ASN A 18 0.88 4.70 8.39
CA ASN A 18 2.08 4.09 7.85
C ASN A 18 3.08 3.93 8.99
N GLN A 19 3.32 2.68 9.36
CA GLN A 19 4.30 2.29 10.36
C GLN A 19 5.62 1.92 9.68
N ILE A 20 6.69 1.86 10.46
CA ILE A 20 7.98 1.36 10.02
C ILE A 20 7.79 -0.12 9.66
N GLU A 21 8.51 -0.60 8.62
CA GLU A 21 8.41 -1.95 8.04
C GLU A 21 7.14 -2.26 7.23
N ASP A 22 6.19 -1.33 7.12
CA ASP A 22 5.06 -1.50 6.22
C ASP A 22 5.52 -1.65 4.75
N SER A 23 4.87 -2.56 4.02
CA SER A 23 5.01 -2.67 2.56
C SER A 23 4.17 -1.61 1.87
N VAL A 24 4.80 -0.77 1.06
CA VAL A 24 4.17 0.36 0.38
C VAL A 24 4.53 0.42 -1.09
N LEU A 25 3.60 0.89 -1.93
CA LEU A 25 3.88 1.25 -3.31
C LEU A 25 4.08 2.77 -3.41
N VAL A 26 5.02 3.20 -4.24
CA VAL A 26 5.26 4.62 -4.49
C VAL A 26 4.59 5.06 -5.79
N CYS A 27 3.96 6.24 -5.79
CA CYS A 27 3.42 6.84 -7.01
C CYS A 27 4.57 7.20 -7.97
N ILE A 28 4.43 6.83 -9.24
CA ILE A 28 5.38 7.22 -10.28
C ILE A 28 4.82 8.37 -11.13
N LYS A 29 5.71 9.15 -11.74
CA LYS A 29 5.30 10.13 -12.75
C LYS A 29 4.92 9.36 -14.01
N ALA A 30 3.66 9.44 -14.41
CA ALA A 30 3.19 8.79 -15.63
C ALA A 30 3.97 9.34 -16.83
N PHE A 31 4.64 8.45 -17.56
CA PHE A 31 5.32 8.80 -18.81
C PHE A 31 4.33 8.88 -19.98
N ASN A 32 3.30 8.03 -19.96
CA ASN A 32 2.22 8.00 -20.94
C ASN A 32 0.89 7.61 -20.26
N LYS A 33 -0.22 7.64 -21.01
CA LYS A 33 -1.56 7.32 -20.48
C LYS A 33 -1.73 5.85 -20.05
N ALA A 34 -0.90 4.96 -20.58
CA ALA A 34 -0.92 3.52 -20.26
C ALA A 34 0.04 3.15 -19.11
N SER A 35 0.80 4.12 -18.58
CA SER A 35 1.77 3.91 -17.52
C SER A 35 1.04 3.59 -16.22
N PRO A 36 1.48 2.57 -15.46
CA PRO A 36 0.87 2.30 -14.17
C PRO A 36 1.07 3.51 -13.24
N PRO A 37 0.08 3.86 -12.40
CA PRO A 37 0.21 5.01 -11.51
C PRO A 37 1.19 4.78 -10.34
N TYR A 38 1.51 3.52 -10.05
CA TYR A 38 2.41 3.11 -8.99
C TYR A 38 3.53 2.23 -9.53
N GLU A 39 4.67 2.25 -8.83
CA GLU A 39 5.72 1.26 -9.04
C GLU A 39 5.17 -0.13 -8.69
N THR A 40 5.48 -1.15 -9.50
CA THR A 40 4.93 -2.50 -9.36
C THR A 40 5.54 -3.26 -8.17
N LYS A 41 6.77 -2.92 -7.80
CA LYS A 41 7.49 -3.55 -6.70
C LYS A 41 7.14 -2.85 -5.39
N PRO A 42 6.73 -3.58 -4.34
CA PRO A 42 6.56 -3.00 -3.01
C PRO A 42 7.92 -2.61 -2.44
N LEU A 43 7.93 -1.49 -1.74
CA LEU A 43 9.06 -0.98 -0.97
C LEU A 43 8.78 -1.17 0.51
N GLN A 44 9.83 -1.32 1.31
CA GLN A 44 9.72 -1.36 2.76
C GLN A 44 10.00 0.01 3.36
N VAL A 45 9.15 0.48 4.26
CA VAL A 45 9.39 1.73 4.99
C VAL A 45 10.51 1.52 6.01
N LYS A 46 11.66 2.17 5.81
CA LYS A 46 12.77 2.15 6.78
C LYS A 46 12.61 3.18 7.89
N TYR A 47 12.16 4.38 7.52
CA TYR A 47 12.13 5.50 8.47
C TYR A 47 11.03 6.50 8.12
N ARG A 48 10.44 7.10 9.15
CA ARG A 48 9.43 8.15 9.02
C ARG A 48 9.78 9.35 9.90
N LYS A 49 9.76 10.55 9.29
CA LYS A 49 9.89 11.84 9.98
C LYS A 49 8.70 12.72 9.64
N GLY A 50 7.71 12.74 10.52
CA GLY A 50 6.44 13.44 10.31
C GLY A 50 5.73 12.93 9.05
N THR A 51 5.63 13.79 8.04
CA THR A 51 5.02 13.48 6.73
C THR A 51 6.03 12.91 5.74
N ARG A 52 7.34 13.01 5.98
CA ARG A 52 8.37 12.43 5.11
C ARG A 52 8.59 10.97 5.47
N VAL A 53 8.62 10.13 4.44
CA VAL A 53 8.83 8.68 4.54
C VAL A 53 10.04 8.33 3.67
N VAL A 54 10.93 7.53 4.24
CA VAL A 54 12.06 6.91 3.55
C VAL A 54 11.73 5.43 3.39
N ALA A 55 11.64 4.98 2.15
CA ALA A 55 11.40 3.60 1.81
C ALA A 55 12.59 3.03 1.04
N GLU A 56 12.84 1.75 1.20
CA GLU A 56 13.89 1.02 0.52
C GLU A 56 13.28 0.06 -0.50
N ARG A 57 13.89 0.02 -1.69
CA ARG A 57 13.57 -0.94 -2.73
C ARG A 57 14.27 -2.28 -2.45
N PRO A 58 13.78 -3.40 -3.01
CA PRO A 58 14.44 -4.69 -2.89
C PRO A 58 15.89 -4.72 -3.38
N GLU A 59 16.27 -3.81 -4.28
CA GLU A 59 17.62 -3.63 -4.80
C GLU A 59 18.57 -2.83 -3.88
N GLY A 60 18.08 -2.36 -2.72
CA GLY A 60 18.87 -1.58 -1.74
C GLY A 60 18.89 -0.07 -1.99
N SER A 61 18.29 0.40 -3.07
CA SER A 61 18.15 1.84 -3.33
C SER A 61 17.05 2.46 -2.45
N THR A 62 17.28 3.67 -1.94
CA THR A 62 16.30 4.35 -1.07
C THR A 62 15.57 5.47 -1.79
N ILE A 63 14.32 5.70 -1.41
CA ILE A 63 13.49 6.80 -1.91
C ILE A 63 12.89 7.58 -0.73
N THR A 64 12.98 8.91 -0.82
CA THR A 64 12.39 9.81 0.18
C THR A 64 11.28 10.63 -0.45
N ARG A 65 10.05 10.46 0.03
CA ARG A 65 8.85 11.16 -0.46
C ARG A 65 7.89 11.48 0.69
N SER A 66 6.90 12.33 0.43
CA SER A 66 5.77 12.53 1.34
C SER A 66 4.91 11.27 1.43
N ILE A 67 4.34 10.99 2.59
CA ILE A 67 3.41 9.88 2.87
C ILE A 67 2.24 9.82 1.89
N ALA A 68 1.81 10.96 1.36
CA ALA A 68 0.73 11.05 0.38
C ALA A 68 1.05 10.38 -0.97
N HIS A 69 2.34 10.17 -1.27
CA HIS A 69 2.79 9.45 -2.47
C HIS A 69 2.98 7.95 -2.24
N PHE A 70 2.72 7.47 -1.02
CA PHE A 70 2.82 6.06 -0.68
C PHE A 70 1.44 5.47 -0.47
N LYS A 71 1.20 4.30 -1.05
CA LYS A 71 -0.01 3.50 -0.83
C LYS A 71 0.36 2.26 -0.04
N LYS A 72 -0.26 2.05 1.11
CA LYS A 72 -0.06 0.84 1.93
C LYS A 72 -0.63 -0.38 1.19
N VAL A 73 0.15 -1.46 1.17
CA VAL A 73 -0.27 -2.75 0.60
C VAL A 73 -0.65 -3.67 1.76
N PRO A 74 -1.90 -4.14 1.85
CA PRO A 74 -2.26 -5.13 2.85
C PRO A 74 -1.55 -6.45 2.52
N PHE A 75 -0.86 -7.01 3.52
CA PHE A 75 -0.08 -8.26 3.38
C PHE A 75 -0.91 -9.43 2.83
N SER A 76 -2.23 -9.43 3.06
CA SER A 76 -3.18 -10.41 2.50
C SER A 76 -3.24 -10.45 0.97
N SER A 77 -2.79 -9.40 0.28
CA SER A 77 -2.78 -9.33 -1.19
C SER A 77 -1.48 -9.83 -1.84
N LEU A 78 -0.42 -10.07 -1.04
CA LEU A 78 0.85 -10.61 -1.51
C LEU A 78 0.88 -12.14 -1.51
N VAL A 79 -0.02 -12.77 -0.74
CA VAL A 79 -0.28 -14.21 -0.80
C VAL A 79 -1.33 -14.43 -1.88
N LYS A 80 -0.90 -14.77 -3.10
CA LYS A 80 -1.80 -15.50 -4.00
C LYS A 80 -2.21 -16.77 -3.25
N PRO A 81 -3.50 -17.09 -3.05
CA PRO A 81 -3.87 -18.42 -2.59
C PRO A 81 -3.47 -19.39 -3.70
N ASN A 82 -2.39 -20.12 -3.47
CA ASN A 82 -1.96 -21.24 -4.27
C ASN A 82 -2.97 -22.37 -4.00
N ASN A 83 -3.76 -22.72 -5.02
CA ASN A 83 -4.58 -23.93 -5.15
C ASN A 83 -5.71 -24.17 -4.12
N SER A 84 -6.95 -24.16 -4.60
CA SER A 84 -7.97 -25.12 -4.15
C SER A 84 -8.86 -25.58 -5.32
N ALA A 85 -8.43 -26.69 -5.92
CA ALA A 85 -9.21 -27.74 -6.58
C ALA A 85 -10.61 -27.40 -7.12
N HIS A 86 -10.76 -27.46 -8.45
CA HIS A 86 -12.00 -27.92 -9.07
C HIS A 86 -12.31 -29.35 -8.57
N ARG A 87 -13.06 -29.48 -7.47
CA ARG A 87 -13.68 -30.73 -7.08
C ARG A 87 -14.94 -30.88 -7.94
N MET A 88 -14.81 -31.53 -9.11
CA MET A 88 -15.98 -32.04 -9.83
C MET A 88 -16.64 -33.09 -8.94
N ALA A 89 -17.77 -32.73 -8.35
CA ALA A 89 -18.63 -33.69 -7.68
C ALA A 89 -19.30 -34.53 -8.76
N ASN A 90 -18.92 -35.80 -8.84
CA ASN A 90 -19.61 -36.81 -9.64
C ASN A 90 -21.07 -36.88 -9.17
N ARG A 91 -21.99 -36.40 -10.01
CA ARG A 91 -23.41 -36.76 -9.89
C ARG A 91 -23.59 -38.10 -10.60
N THR A 92 -23.53 -39.18 -9.84
CA THR A 92 -24.11 -40.46 -10.25
C THR A 92 -25.61 -40.22 -10.45
N CYS A 93 -26.09 -40.33 -11.69
CA CYS A 93 -27.50 -40.42 -11.99
C CYS A 93 -27.98 -41.86 -11.80
N GLN A 94 -29.27 -41.97 -11.51
CA GLN A 94 -30.03 -43.16 -11.12
C GLN A 94 -29.92 -44.32 -12.10
#